data_AF-A0A1M6JE34-F1
#
_entry.id   AF-A0A1M6JE34-F1
#
_cell.length_a   1.000
_cell.length_b   1.000
_cell.length_c   1.000
_cell.angle_alpha   90.00
_cell.angle_beta   90.00
_cell.angle_gamma   90.00
#
_symmetry.space_group_name_H-M   'P 1'
#
loop_
_entity.id
_entity.type
_entity.pdbx_description
1 polymer ?
#
loop_
_entity_poly.entity_id
_entity_poly.type
_entity_poly.pdbx_seq_one_letter_code
_entity_poly.pdbx_strand_id
1 'polypeptide(L)'
;MRKAGILAIFGALMPLSAAGDVASASARAQQRDFDASMVVRCAQNPGETLVPCEASVARVPPTAAVVVRFPSGFARTLTFSAGDFLRGNATMSGVGRDTDWRLEGGTYHVRVDDQRFEIPEALVTGD
;
A
#
# COMPACT_ATOMS: atom_id res chain seq x y z
N MET A 1 -61.03 1.91 -4.14
CA MET A 1 -59.95 1.53 -5.09
C MET A 1 -58.81 2.55 -4.99
N ARG A 2 -57.55 2.09 -4.98
CA ARG A 2 -56.24 2.81 -5.08
C ARG A 2 -55.79 3.58 -3.81
N LYS A 3 -55.05 2.95 -2.87
CA LYS A 3 -53.59 2.72 -2.77
C LYS A 3 -52.74 4.00 -2.93
N ALA A 4 -52.13 4.46 -1.83
CA ALA A 4 -50.93 5.29 -1.83
C ALA A 4 -49.89 4.59 -0.95
N GLY A 5 -48.89 3.99 -1.60
CA GLY A 5 -47.82 3.24 -0.96
C GLY A 5 -46.73 4.16 -0.43
N ILE A 6 -46.29 3.89 0.79
CA ILE A 6 -45.09 4.44 1.41
C ILE A 6 -43.88 3.88 0.67
N LEU A 7 -43.13 4.72 -0.03
CA LEU A 7 -41.84 4.36 -0.62
C LEU A 7 -40.75 4.70 0.40
N ALA A 8 -40.35 3.73 1.21
CA ALA A 8 -39.17 3.83 2.06
C ALA A 8 -37.93 3.73 1.18
N ILE A 9 -37.21 4.85 1.01
CA ILE A 9 -35.90 4.86 0.39
C ILE A 9 -34.90 4.43 1.47
N PHE A 10 -34.54 3.16 1.49
CA PHE A 10 -33.35 2.67 2.20
C PHE A 10 -32.11 3.13 1.44
N GLY A 11 -31.59 4.30 1.80
CA GLY A 11 -30.25 4.72 1.39
C GLY A 11 -29.23 3.81 2.05
N ALA A 12 -28.63 2.90 1.28
CA ALA A 12 -27.51 2.09 1.74
C ALA A 12 -26.32 3.02 2.03
N LEU A 13 -26.00 3.19 3.33
CA LEU A 13 -24.74 3.74 3.80
C LEU A 13 -23.62 2.77 3.39
N MET A 14 -22.93 3.06 2.28
CA MET A 14 -21.65 2.40 2.00
C MET A 14 -20.57 2.93 2.95
N PRO A 15 -19.63 2.09 3.43
CA PRO A 15 -18.58 2.50 4.35
C PRO A 15 -17.58 3.37 3.59
N LEU A 16 -17.61 4.68 3.81
CA LEU A 16 -16.69 5.66 3.21
C LEU A 16 -15.26 5.56 3.78
N SER A 17 -15.03 4.69 4.76
CA SER A 17 -13.83 4.70 5.60
C SER A 17 -12.60 4.14 4.90
N ALA A 18 -12.65 2.92 4.36
CA ALA A 18 -11.45 2.23 3.86
C ALA A 18 -10.79 2.94 2.65
N ALA A 19 -11.59 3.48 1.73
CA ALA A 19 -11.05 4.25 0.60
C ALA A 19 -10.48 5.61 1.04
N GLY A 20 -11.08 6.24 2.05
CA GLY A 20 -10.60 7.48 2.65
C GLY A 20 -9.27 7.29 3.39
N ASP A 21 -9.12 6.17 4.11
CA ASP A 21 -7.90 5.84 4.85
C ASP A 21 -6.74 5.56 3.88
N VAL A 22 -6.99 4.81 2.80
CA VAL A 22 -6.04 4.61 1.68
C VAL A 22 -5.56 5.92 1.08
N ALA A 23 -6.49 6.84 0.78
CA ALA A 23 -6.13 8.15 0.24
C ALA A 23 -5.31 8.96 1.24
N SER A 24 -5.68 8.93 2.53
CA SER A 24 -5.01 9.69 3.59
C SER A 24 -3.58 9.21 3.83
N ALA A 25 -3.37 7.89 3.96
CA ALA A 25 -2.02 7.33 4.12
C ALA A 25 -1.13 7.64 2.91
N SER A 26 -1.69 7.52 1.69
CA SER A 26 -0.97 7.87 0.46
C SER A 26 -0.59 9.35 0.41
N ALA A 27 -1.49 10.25 0.83
CA ALA A 27 -1.24 11.68 0.86
C ALA A 27 -0.15 12.06 1.87
N ARG A 28 -0.16 11.46 3.07
CA ARG A 28 0.90 11.63 4.07
C ARG A 28 2.26 11.18 3.52
N ALA A 29 2.29 9.99 2.91
CA ALA A 29 3.52 9.46 2.30
C ALA A 29 4.07 10.37 1.19
N GLN A 30 3.21 10.96 0.36
CA GLN A 30 3.61 11.92 -0.67
C GLN A 30 4.21 13.20 -0.08
N GLN A 31 3.70 13.65 1.06
CA GLN A 31 4.20 14.81 1.81
C GLN A 31 5.43 14.48 2.66
N ARG A 32 5.88 13.22 2.65
CA ARG A 32 6.99 12.71 3.48
C ARG A 32 6.74 12.82 4.98
N ASP A 33 5.46 12.81 5.38
CA ASP A 33 5.02 12.70 6.76
C ASP A 33 4.98 11.21 7.12
N PHE A 34 6.08 10.71 7.68
CA PHE A 34 6.30 9.30 7.97
C PHE A 34 6.33 9.06 9.48
N ASP A 35 5.77 7.92 9.90
CA ASP A 35 5.77 7.50 11.30
C ASP A 35 7.04 6.71 11.66
N ALA A 36 7.64 6.01 10.69
CA ALA A 36 8.87 5.24 10.87
C ALA A 36 9.63 5.06 9.55
N SER A 37 10.92 4.73 9.68
CA SER A 37 11.79 4.37 8.56
C SER A 37 12.71 3.20 8.95
N MET A 38 13.07 2.37 7.99
CA MET A 38 14.05 1.31 8.17
C MET A 38 14.72 0.92 6.85
N VAL A 39 15.72 0.05 6.93
CA VAL A 39 16.30 -0.61 5.74
C VAL A 39 15.57 -1.91 5.47
N VAL A 40 15.18 -2.10 4.21
CA VAL A 40 14.54 -3.32 3.68
C VAL A 40 15.35 -3.91 2.54
N ARG A 41 14.92 -5.06 2.01
CA ARG A 41 15.50 -5.65 0.80
C ARG A 41 14.63 -5.36 -0.42
N CYS A 42 15.21 -4.86 -1.50
CA CYS A 42 14.48 -4.63 -2.74
C CYS A 42 15.34 -4.85 -4.00
N ALA A 43 14.69 -5.09 -5.14
CA ALA A 43 15.32 -5.17 -6.47
C ALA A 43 14.47 -4.42 -7.48
N GLN A 44 15.10 -3.61 -8.33
CA GLN A 44 14.40 -2.74 -9.26
C GLN A 44 14.05 -3.48 -10.55
N ASN A 45 14.94 -4.36 -11.02
CA ASN A 45 14.77 -5.07 -12.28
C ASN A 45 14.65 -6.59 -12.08
N PRO A 46 14.10 -7.31 -13.09
CA PRO A 46 14.02 -8.76 -13.05
C PRO A 46 15.40 -9.41 -12.93
N GLY A 47 15.49 -10.49 -12.14
CA GLY A 47 16.72 -11.27 -11.99
C GLY A 47 17.81 -10.65 -11.12
N GLU A 48 17.69 -9.38 -10.73
CA GLU A 48 18.64 -8.74 -9.80
C GLU A 48 18.63 -9.41 -8.43
N THR A 49 19.79 -9.40 -7.75
CA THR A 49 19.83 -9.74 -6.33
C THR A 49 19.18 -8.63 -5.53
N LEU A 50 18.41 -8.98 -4.50
CA LEU A 50 17.86 -7.97 -3.60
C LEU A 50 19.00 -7.23 -2.90
N VAL A 51 18.90 -5.91 -2.81
CA VAL A 51 19.88 -5.02 -2.17
C VAL A 51 19.23 -4.24 -1.01
N PRO A 52 20.02 -3.64 -0.11
CA PRO A 52 19.48 -2.73 0.90
C PRO A 52 18.79 -1.52 0.25
N CYS A 53 17.60 -1.18 0.73
CA CYS A 53 16.80 -0.04 0.28
C CYS A 53 16.22 0.69 1.49
N GLU A 54 16.12 2.01 1.42
CA GLU A 54 15.43 2.77 2.47
C GLU A 54 13.92 2.62 2.30
N ALA A 55 13.21 2.31 3.37
CA ALA A 55 11.76 2.30 3.42
C ALA A 55 11.26 3.25 4.51
N SER A 56 10.16 3.95 4.24
CA SER A 56 9.47 4.79 5.22
C SER A 56 7.97 4.59 5.11
N VAL A 57 7.26 4.65 6.22
CA VAL A 57 5.83 4.32 6.28
C VAL A 57 5.02 5.49 6.81
N ALA A 58 3.86 5.73 6.20
CA ALA A 58 2.79 6.55 6.77
C ALA A 58 1.57 5.66 7.03
N ARG A 59 1.08 5.63 8.27
CA ARG A 59 -0.02 4.79 8.75
C ARG A 59 -1.26 5.64 9.00
N VAL A 60 -2.40 5.11 8.58
CA VAL A 60 -3.74 5.58 8.93
C VAL A 60 -4.55 4.30 9.15
N PRO A 61 -4.54 3.72 10.38
CA PRO A 61 -5.12 2.39 10.61
C PRO A 61 -6.55 2.27 10.06
N PRO A 62 -6.89 1.19 9.35
CA PRO A 62 -6.09 -0.04 9.15
C PRO A 62 -5.13 0.00 7.94
N THR A 63 -4.87 1.17 7.37
CA THR A 63 -4.08 1.38 6.14
C THR A 63 -2.64 1.81 6.44
N ALA A 64 -1.71 1.40 5.59
CA ALA A 64 -0.36 1.98 5.53
C ALA A 64 0.09 2.25 4.09
N ALA A 65 0.92 3.27 3.91
CA ALA A 65 1.63 3.56 2.66
C ALA A 65 3.13 3.53 2.92
N VAL A 66 3.82 2.53 2.35
CA VAL A 66 5.27 2.34 2.47
C VAL A 66 5.95 2.88 1.22
N VAL A 67 6.84 3.86 1.38
CA VAL A 67 7.69 4.38 0.31
C VAL A 67 9.04 3.67 0.40
N VAL A 68 9.37 2.89 -0.63
CA VAL A 68 10.68 2.25 -0.79
C VAL A 68 11.50 3.04 -1.80
N ARG A 69 12.71 3.44 -1.42
CA ARG A 69 13.67 4.14 -2.28
C ARG A 69 14.80 3.22 -2.67
N PHE A 70 14.96 3.03 -3.98
CA PHE A 70 16.03 2.24 -4.57
C PHE A 70 17.34 3.03 -4.54
N PRO A 71 18.50 2.35 -4.60
CA PRO A 71 19.81 3.01 -4.71
C PRO A 71 19.94 3.94 -5.93
N SER A 72 19.15 3.70 -6.99
CA SER A 72 19.07 4.56 -8.17
C SER A 72 18.41 5.93 -7.91
N GLY A 73 17.79 6.11 -6.74
CA GLY A 73 16.99 7.29 -6.39
C GLY A 73 15.51 7.17 -6.78
N PHE A 74 15.14 6.20 -7.61
CA PHE A 74 13.74 5.87 -7.89
C PHE A 74 13.03 5.46 -6.60
N ALA A 75 11.72 5.73 -6.50
CA ALA A 75 10.92 5.33 -5.36
C ALA A 75 9.59 4.75 -5.77
N ARG A 76 9.14 3.74 -5.03
CA ARG A 76 7.83 3.12 -5.16
C ARG A 76 7.05 3.27 -3.86
N THR A 77 5.78 3.63 -3.97
CA THR A 77 4.83 3.61 -2.86
C THR A 77 4.00 2.35 -2.95
N LEU A 78 4.02 1.55 -1.90
CA LEU A 78 3.29 0.32 -1.68
C LEU A 78 2.15 0.60 -0.70
N THR A 79 0.91 0.31 -1.09
CA THR A 79 -0.28 0.55 -0.26
C THR A 79 -0.76 -0.75 0.34
N PHE A 80 -1.01 -0.74 1.65
CA PHE A 80 -1.53 -1.86 2.42
C PHE A 80 -2.82 -1.45 3.14
N SER A 81 -3.72 -2.41 3.39
CA SER A 81 -4.88 -2.21 4.25
C SER A 81 -5.27 -3.51 4.93
N ALA A 82 -5.55 -3.44 6.23
CA ALA A 82 -6.00 -4.57 7.04
C ALA A 82 -5.11 -5.82 6.91
N GLY A 83 -3.80 -5.63 6.79
CA GLY A 83 -2.81 -6.71 6.65
C GLY A 83 -2.58 -7.20 5.22
N ASP A 84 -3.35 -6.73 4.24
CA ASP A 84 -3.19 -7.12 2.83
C ASP A 84 -2.44 -6.05 2.02
N PHE A 85 -1.61 -6.50 1.08
CA PHE A 85 -1.06 -5.61 0.06
C PHE A 85 -2.11 -5.31 -1.02
N LEU A 86 -2.34 -4.03 -1.30
CA LEU A 86 -3.35 -3.59 -2.26
C LEU A 86 -2.76 -3.30 -3.65
N ARG A 87 -1.72 -2.47 -3.72
CA ARG A 87 -1.13 -2.01 -4.99
C ARG A 87 0.16 -1.21 -4.80
N GLY A 88 0.92 -1.06 -5.89
CA GLY A 88 1.89 0.01 -6.03
C GLY A 88 1.30 1.26 -6.68
N ASN A 89 1.90 2.44 -6.48
CA ASN A 89 1.54 3.63 -7.25
C ASN A 89 1.95 3.48 -8.73
N ALA A 90 1.25 4.17 -9.63
CA ALA A 90 1.70 4.28 -11.02
C ALA A 90 2.96 5.14 -11.11
N THR A 91 3.89 4.74 -11.96
CA THR A 91 5.17 5.41 -12.21
C THR A 91 5.50 5.38 -13.71
N MET A 92 6.55 6.10 -14.13
CA MET A 92 7.04 6.01 -15.51
C MET A 92 7.52 4.60 -15.88
N SER A 93 7.82 3.75 -14.89
CA SER A 93 8.31 2.39 -15.08
C SER A 93 7.20 1.32 -15.03
N GLY A 94 5.94 1.69 -14.78
CA GLY A 94 4.84 0.73 -14.70
C GLY A 94 3.58 1.28 -14.03
N VAL A 95 2.43 0.65 -14.30
CA VAL A 95 1.13 1.09 -13.77
C VAL A 95 0.88 0.63 -12.33
N GLY A 96 1.66 -0.33 -11.83
CA GLY A 96 1.57 -0.81 -10.44
C GLY A 96 0.42 -1.72 -10.15
N ARG A 97 -0.08 -2.41 -11.18
CA ARG A 97 -1.22 -3.32 -11.10
C ARG A 97 -0.90 -4.76 -11.46
N ASP A 98 0.21 -5.02 -12.15
CA ASP A 98 0.76 -6.38 -12.18
C ASP A 98 1.42 -6.61 -10.83
N THR A 99 0.75 -7.34 -9.96
CA THR A 99 1.18 -7.49 -8.58
C THR A 99 0.98 -8.90 -8.10
N ASP A 100 1.91 -9.33 -7.27
CA ASP A 100 1.86 -10.61 -6.58
C ASP A 100 2.46 -10.41 -5.20
N TRP A 101 1.88 -11.05 -4.19
CA TRP A 101 2.39 -10.89 -2.83
C TRP A 101 2.04 -12.09 -1.96
N ARG A 102 2.86 -12.26 -0.93
CA ARG A 102 2.64 -13.24 0.14
C ARG A 102 3.27 -12.74 1.43
N LEU A 103 2.71 -13.15 2.56
CA LEU A 103 3.27 -12.91 3.89
C LEU A 103 3.89 -14.22 4.39
N GLU A 104 5.19 -14.22 4.68
CA GLU A 104 5.91 -15.38 5.21
C GLU A 104 6.82 -14.93 6.36
N GLY A 105 6.69 -15.57 7.53
CA GLY A 105 7.56 -15.29 8.68
C GLY A 105 7.58 -13.81 9.13
N GLY A 106 6.46 -13.10 9.03
CA GLY A 106 6.38 -11.66 9.36
C GLY A 106 7.01 -10.74 8.32
N THR A 107 7.25 -11.23 7.10
CA THR A 107 7.78 -10.43 5.97
C THR A 107 6.87 -10.53 4.76
N TYR A 108 6.41 -9.38 4.26
CA TYR A 108 5.74 -9.29 2.97
C TYR A 108 6.75 -9.43 1.85
N HIS A 109 6.60 -10.47 1.04
CA HIS A 109 7.28 -10.58 -0.25
C HIS A 109 6.35 -10.03 -1.32
N VAL A 110 6.66 -8.85 -1.84
CA VAL A 110 5.81 -8.14 -2.80
C VAL A 110 6.53 -8.04 -4.14
N ARG A 111 5.82 -8.35 -5.22
CA ARG A 111 6.18 -7.99 -6.59
C ARG A 111 5.21 -6.93 -7.10
N VAL A 112 5.73 -5.86 -7.67
CA VAL A 112 4.96 -4.85 -8.39
C VAL A 112 5.63 -4.58 -9.72
N ASP A 113 4.93 -4.88 -10.81
CA ASP A 113 5.50 -4.97 -12.15
C ASP A 113 6.74 -5.90 -12.08
N ASP A 114 7.93 -5.40 -12.39
CA ASP A 114 9.19 -6.15 -12.33
C ASP A 114 9.97 -5.99 -11.00
N GLN A 115 9.45 -5.15 -10.10
CA GLN A 115 10.12 -4.76 -8.85
C GLN A 115 9.78 -5.73 -7.74
N ARG A 116 10.76 -6.05 -6.89
CA ARG A 116 10.59 -6.98 -5.76
C ARG A 116 10.99 -6.32 -4.45
N PHE A 117 10.24 -6.63 -3.40
CA PHE A 117 10.39 -6.03 -2.07
C PHE A 117 10.20 -7.09 -0.99
N GLU A 118 10.98 -6.98 0.09
CA GLU A 118 10.78 -7.70 1.34
C GLU A 118 10.52 -6.68 2.45
N ILE A 119 9.25 -6.52 2.83
CA ILE A 119 8.81 -5.49 3.78
C ILE A 119 8.42 -6.17 5.10
N PRO A 120 9.12 -5.90 6.21
CA PRO A 120 8.73 -6.43 7.51
C PRO A 120 7.30 -5.99 7.88
N GLU A 121 6.50 -6.92 8.41
CA GLU A 121 5.12 -6.64 8.84
C GLU A 121 5.09 -5.56 9.92
N ALA A 122 6.04 -5.58 10.86
CA ALA A 122 6.24 -4.55 11.88
C ALA A 122 6.37 -3.13 11.29
N LEU A 123 6.96 -2.99 10.09
CA LEU A 123 7.02 -1.69 9.42
C LEU A 123 5.64 -1.25 8.93
N VAL A 124 4.77 -2.18 8.56
CA VAL A 124 3.42 -1.88 8.08
C VAL A 124 2.49 -1.60 9.26
N THR A 125 2.46 -2.47 10.27
CA THR A 125 1.49 -2.43 11.39
C THR A 125 1.95 -1.52 12.53
N GLY A 126 3.23 -1.56 12.90
CA GLY A 126 3.82 -0.76 13.97
C GLY A 126 4.04 -1.51 15.28
N ASP A 127 3.83 -2.83 15.26
CA ASP A 127 4.02 -3.74 16.40
C ASP A 127 5.40 -4.40 16.42
#